data_AF-A0A1H1MLH2-F1
#
_entry.id   AF-A0A1H1MLH2-F1
#
_cell.length_a   1.000
_cell.length_b   1.000
_cell.length_c   1.000
_cell.angle_alpha   90.00
_cell.angle_beta   90.00
_cell.angle_gamma   90.00
#
_symmetry.space_group_name_H-M   'P 1'
#
loop_
_entity.id
_entity.type
_entity.pdbx_description
1 polymer ?
#
loop_
_entity_poly.entity_id
_entity_poly.type
_entity_poly.pdbx_seq_one_letter_code
_entity_poly.pdbx_strand_id
1 'polypeptide(L)'
;MNLATLTELQNDFNSALEKTINKNFLIENELREINNYLDYSPTPKIKRNGLVHLKKANQTQIFKLSISDMLRPLFTEAVHSFLTTGKFPISNSTIDTEESLNIKKHISKQAFEFSEYYKWLIELDNTPQKTSKKSTLTHKQKLLALHYLGLDLRRYDNIKSAKILEPIIGQNFGDTRKQIPFLYGNNDEVRNQDNLEKVLQLFDNAGFEEIADKIKEDIEKIK
;
A
#
# COMPACT_ATOMS: atom_id res chain seq x y z
N MET A 1 0.45 -2.38 -32.71
CA MET A 1 0.77 -2.18 -31.28
C MET A 1 0.09 -0.89 -30.88
N ASN A 2 -0.92 -0.93 -30.01
CA ASN A 2 -1.65 0.27 -29.61
C ASN A 2 -0.90 0.92 -28.46
N LEU A 3 -0.59 2.21 -28.62
CA LEU A 3 0.06 3.00 -27.59
C LEU A 3 -1.00 3.43 -26.59
N ALA A 4 -0.89 2.97 -25.35
CA ALA A 4 -1.65 3.51 -24.22
C ALA A 4 -0.94 4.77 -23.72
N THR A 5 -1.65 5.89 -23.74
CA THR A 5 -1.16 7.19 -23.26
C THR A 5 -1.30 7.30 -21.74
N LEU A 6 -0.53 8.20 -21.12
CA LEU A 6 -0.65 8.53 -19.69
C LEU A 6 -2.09 8.86 -19.30
N THR A 7 -2.77 9.67 -20.10
CA THR A 7 -4.15 10.10 -19.83
C THR A 7 -5.14 8.93 -19.87
N GLU A 8 -4.98 8.00 -20.81
CA GLU A 8 -5.81 6.79 -20.87
C GLU A 8 -5.59 5.91 -19.64
N LEU A 9 -4.32 5.69 -19.26
CA LEU A 9 -3.97 4.91 -18.06
C LEU A 9 -4.53 5.55 -16.78
N GLN A 10 -4.42 6.88 -16.65
CA GLN A 10 -4.99 7.63 -15.54
C GLN A 10 -6.52 7.56 -15.50
N ASN A 11 -7.18 7.66 -16.66
CA ASN A 11 -8.64 7.58 -16.73
C ASN A 11 -9.18 6.21 -16.35
N ASP A 12 -8.53 5.14 -16.83
CA ASP A 12 -8.86 3.76 -16.45
C ASP A 12 -8.70 3.56 -14.95
N PHE A 13 -7.59 4.05 -14.38
CA PHE A 13 -7.34 3.99 -12.95
C PHE A 13 -8.35 4.79 -12.12
N ASN A 14 -8.60 6.05 -12.48
CA ASN A 14 -9.56 6.91 -11.77
C ASN A 14 -10.97 6.32 -11.79
N SER A 15 -11.38 5.72 -12.91
CA SER A 15 -12.66 5.02 -13.03
C SER A 15 -12.77 3.82 -12.08
N ALA A 16 -11.66 3.12 -11.82
CA ALA A 16 -11.61 2.04 -10.84
C ALA A 16 -11.55 2.58 -9.39
N LEU A 17 -10.84 3.69 -9.18
CA LEU A 17 -10.68 4.37 -7.89
C LEU A 17 -12.01 4.90 -7.34
N GLU A 18 -12.88 5.41 -8.22
CA GLU A 18 -14.22 5.88 -7.84
C GLU A 18 -15.15 4.76 -7.36
N LYS A 19 -14.98 3.56 -7.93
CA LYS A 19 -15.83 2.39 -7.62
C LYS A 19 -15.36 1.62 -6.38
N THR A 20 -14.15 1.90 -5.91
CA THR A 20 -13.51 1.12 -4.85
C THR A 20 -13.69 1.77 -3.49
N ILE A 21 -14.07 0.97 -2.49
CA ILE A 21 -14.26 1.42 -1.10
C ILE A 21 -12.90 1.79 -0.48
N ASN A 22 -11.89 0.94 -0.63
CA ASN A 22 -10.54 1.16 -0.13
C ASN A 22 -9.60 1.66 -1.24
N LYS A 23 -9.47 2.97 -1.37
CA LYS A 23 -8.65 3.62 -2.41
C LYS A 23 -7.16 3.33 -2.26
N ASN A 24 -6.66 3.26 -1.02
CA ASN A 24 -5.25 2.97 -0.76
C ASN A 24 -4.89 1.56 -1.20
N PHE A 25 -5.74 0.59 -0.84
CA PHE A 25 -5.56 -0.79 -1.31
C PHE A 25 -5.50 -0.87 -2.83
N LEU A 26 -6.31 -0.08 -3.55
CA LEU A 26 -6.27 -0.06 -5.01
C LEU A 26 -4.95 0.48 -5.57
N ILE A 27 -4.44 1.58 -4.99
CA ILE A 27 -3.15 2.19 -5.38
C ILE A 27 -2.01 1.21 -5.10
N GLU A 28 -1.94 0.65 -3.89
CA GLU A 28 -0.92 -0.33 -3.49
C GLU A 28 -0.97 -1.59 -4.37
N ASN A 29 -2.18 -2.09 -4.65
CA ASN A 29 -2.36 -3.24 -5.52
C ASN A 29 -1.90 -2.95 -6.95
N GLU A 30 -2.24 -1.79 -7.51
CA GLU A 30 -1.81 -1.43 -8.86
C GLU A 30 -0.29 -1.26 -8.94
N LEU A 31 0.34 -0.60 -7.97
CA LEU A 31 1.80 -0.50 -7.87
C LEU A 31 2.45 -1.89 -7.78
N ARG A 32 1.88 -2.80 -6.99
CA ARG A 32 2.35 -4.19 -6.90
C ARG A 32 2.23 -4.92 -8.24
N GLU A 33 1.13 -4.76 -8.96
CA GLU A 33 0.95 -5.40 -10.26
C GLU A 33 1.90 -4.82 -11.32
N ILE A 34 2.20 -3.52 -11.27
CA ILE A 34 3.22 -2.91 -12.13
C ILE A 34 4.59 -3.52 -11.85
N ASN A 35 4.98 -3.63 -10.58
CA ASN A 35 6.24 -4.26 -10.18
C ASN A 35 6.30 -5.72 -10.63
N ASN A 36 5.24 -6.49 -10.40
CA ASN A 36 5.13 -7.86 -10.89
C ASN A 36 5.29 -7.95 -12.41
N TYR A 37 4.72 -7.00 -13.15
CA TYR A 37 4.78 -6.95 -14.61
C TYR A 37 6.20 -6.65 -15.13
N LEU A 38 6.92 -5.77 -14.46
CA LEU A 38 8.30 -5.40 -14.78
C LEU A 38 9.30 -6.48 -14.36
N ASP A 39 9.10 -7.08 -13.18
CA ASP A 39 9.93 -8.16 -12.64
C ASP A 39 9.68 -9.51 -13.32
N TYR A 40 8.59 -9.62 -14.10
CA TYR A 40 8.31 -10.82 -14.88
C TYR A 40 9.34 -11.00 -15.99
N SER A 41 10.39 -11.75 -15.65
CA SER A 41 11.24 -12.42 -16.62
C SER A 41 10.53 -13.72 -17.03
N PRO A 42 10.02 -13.84 -18.27
CA PRO A 42 9.61 -15.13 -18.80
C PRO A 42 10.89 -15.96 -18.96
N THR A 43 11.36 -16.57 -17.88
CA THR A 43 12.36 -17.63 -17.99
C THR A 43 11.64 -18.79 -18.67
N PRO A 44 11.98 -19.16 -19.91
CA PRO A 44 11.40 -20.33 -20.53
C PRO A 44 11.86 -21.52 -19.70
N LYS A 45 10.98 -22.03 -18.82
CA LYS A 45 11.19 -23.33 -18.20
C LYS A 45 11.00 -24.36 -19.31
N ILE A 46 12.09 -24.69 -20.00
CA ILE A 46 12.13 -25.78 -20.97
C ILE A 46 11.83 -27.07 -20.21
N LYS A 47 10.55 -27.48 -20.19
CA LYS A 47 10.20 -28.86 -19.88
C LYS A 47 10.47 -29.67 -21.15
N ARG A 48 11.04 -30.88 -20.99
CA ARG A 48 11.47 -31.81 -22.06
C ARG A 48 10.43 -32.08 -23.17
N ASN A 49 9.16 -31.72 -22.98
CA ASN A 49 8.09 -31.85 -23.96
C ASN A 49 7.47 -30.48 -24.29
N GLY A 50 8.17 -29.68 -25.11
CA GLY A 50 7.65 -28.70 -26.08
C GLY A 50 6.62 -27.61 -25.71
N LEU A 51 6.03 -27.59 -24.51
CA LEU A 51 4.96 -26.66 -24.14
C LEU A 51 5.39 -25.78 -22.96
N VAL A 52 5.68 -24.52 -23.28
CA VAL A 52 5.89 -23.46 -22.29
C VAL A 52 4.52 -23.02 -21.76
N HIS A 53 4.16 -23.44 -20.54
CA HIS A 53 3.05 -22.81 -19.82
C HIS A 53 3.55 -21.55 -19.13
N LEU A 54 3.31 -20.40 -19.75
CA LEU A 54 3.38 -19.11 -19.09
C LEU A 54 2.26 -19.09 -18.03
N LYS A 55 2.62 -19.03 -16.75
CA LYS A 55 1.63 -18.72 -15.71
C LYS A 55 1.09 -17.33 -16.00
N LYS A 56 -0.15 -17.23 -16.48
CA LYS A 56 -0.91 -15.98 -16.44
C LYS A 56 -1.06 -15.60 -14.97
N ALA A 57 -0.43 -14.50 -14.55
CA ALA A 57 -0.76 -13.88 -13.28
C ALA A 57 -2.27 -13.57 -13.29
N ASN A 58 -2.94 -13.82 -12.15
CA ASN A 58 -4.36 -13.49 -12.02
C ASN A 58 -4.52 -11.99 -12.30
N GLN A 59 -5.23 -11.64 -13.37
CA GLN A 59 -5.32 -10.27 -13.89
C GLN A 59 -6.17 -9.40 -12.96
N THR A 60 -5.58 -8.89 -11.89
CA THR A 60 -6.17 -7.86 -11.03
C THR A 60 -5.62 -6.45 -11.33
N GLN A 61 -4.71 -6.35 -12.30
CA GLN A 61 -4.15 -5.09 -12.81
C GLN A 61 -5.20 -4.26 -13.56
N ILE A 62 -5.18 -2.94 -13.37
CA ILE A 62 -6.04 -2.01 -14.10
C ILE A 62 -5.38 -1.62 -15.42
N PHE A 63 -4.06 -1.38 -15.43
CA PHE A 63 -3.32 -1.06 -16.63
C PHE A 63 -3.40 -2.17 -17.69
N LYS A 64 -3.58 -1.77 -18.95
CA LYS A 64 -3.66 -2.66 -20.11
C LYS A 64 -2.65 -2.23 -21.17
N LEU A 65 -1.57 -2.99 -21.28
CA LEU A 65 -0.51 -2.74 -22.26
C LEU A 65 -0.55 -3.78 -23.36
N SER A 66 -0.43 -3.33 -24.61
CA SER A 66 -0.33 -4.20 -25.79
C SER A 66 1.13 -4.57 -26.10
N ILE A 67 1.90 -4.99 -25.09
CA ILE A 67 3.29 -5.43 -25.24
C ILE A 67 3.35 -6.96 -25.29
N SER A 68 3.90 -7.50 -26.38
CA SER A 68 4.13 -8.95 -26.50
C SER A 68 5.18 -9.42 -25.50
N ASP A 69 5.07 -10.65 -25.01
CA ASP A 69 6.02 -11.20 -24.04
C ASP A 69 7.47 -11.23 -24.56
N MET A 70 7.67 -11.35 -25.88
CA MET A 70 8.99 -11.29 -26.50
C MET A 70 9.63 -9.90 -26.42
N LEU A 71 8.84 -8.83 -26.42
CA LEU A 71 9.31 -7.44 -26.33
C LEU A 71 9.33 -6.91 -24.90
N ARG A 72 8.82 -7.69 -23.94
CA ARG A 72 8.75 -7.33 -22.53
C ARG A 72 10.12 -7.01 -21.92
N PRO A 73 11.21 -7.75 -22.18
CA PRO A 73 12.52 -7.40 -21.62
C PRO A 73 12.99 -6.00 -22.06
N LEU A 74 12.86 -5.68 -23.35
CA LEU A 74 13.21 -4.36 -23.89
C LEU A 74 12.32 -3.26 -23.29
N PHE A 75 11.03 -3.54 -23.14
CA PHE A 75 10.09 -2.62 -22.49
C PHE A 75 10.49 -2.35 -21.03
N THR A 76 10.75 -3.40 -20.24
CA THR A 76 11.19 -3.30 -18.85
C THR A 76 12.48 -2.49 -18.73
N GLU A 77 13.48 -2.76 -19.57
CA GLU A 77 14.74 -2.00 -19.61
C GLU A 77 14.49 -0.52 -19.89
N ALA A 78 13.62 -0.22 -20.86
CA ALA A 78 13.25 1.15 -21.20
C ALA A 78 12.55 1.87 -20.03
N VAL A 79 11.61 1.21 -19.36
CA VAL A 79 10.93 1.75 -18.18
C VAL A 79 11.94 2.07 -17.08
N HIS A 80 12.82 1.13 -16.71
CA HIS A 80 13.85 1.39 -15.70
C HIS A 80 14.78 2.53 -16.08
N SER A 81 15.15 2.63 -17.36
CA SER A 81 16.00 3.73 -17.85
C SER A 81 15.31 5.09 -17.71
N PHE A 82 14.01 5.19 -18.04
CA PHE A 82 13.23 6.41 -17.82
C PHE A 82 13.06 6.76 -16.34
N LEU A 83 12.87 5.77 -15.46
CA LEU A 83 12.73 5.99 -14.03
C LEU A 83 14.04 6.43 -13.36
N THR A 84 15.19 5.94 -13.84
CA THR A 84 16.52 6.21 -13.24
C THR A 84 17.23 7.42 -13.85
N THR A 85 17.16 7.58 -15.17
CA THR A 85 17.94 8.59 -15.90
C THR A 85 17.08 9.58 -16.69
N GLY A 86 15.76 9.34 -16.78
CA GLY A 86 14.84 10.16 -17.56
C GLY A 86 14.94 9.96 -19.07
N LYS A 87 15.78 9.04 -19.56
CA LYS A 87 15.99 8.79 -20.99
C LYS A 87 16.20 7.30 -21.26
N PHE A 88 15.84 6.85 -22.47
CA PHE A 88 16.18 5.53 -22.97
C PHE A 88 16.91 5.67 -24.32
N PRO A 89 18.21 5.35 -24.40
CA PRO A 89 18.96 5.49 -25.63
C PRO A 89 18.59 4.36 -26.60
N ILE A 90 17.93 4.70 -27.70
CA ILE A 90 17.71 3.76 -28.79
C ILE A 90 19.00 3.72 -29.63
N SER A 91 19.79 2.66 -29.47
CA SER A 91 20.95 2.43 -30.33
C SER A 91 20.50 1.86 -31.68
N ASN A 92 20.98 2.47 -32.76
CA ASN A 92 20.83 1.92 -34.09
C ASN A 92 22.02 0.98 -34.33
N SER A 93 21.75 -0.33 -34.39
CA SER A 93 22.74 -1.28 -34.88
C SER A 93 22.81 -1.18 -36.40
N THR A 94 23.98 -1.45 -36.98
CA THR A 94 24.16 -1.55 -38.44
C THR A 94 23.31 -2.68 -39.07
N ILE A 95 22.75 -3.57 -38.24
CA ILE A 95 21.93 -4.72 -38.63
C ILE A 95 20.42 -4.45 -38.43
N ASP A 96 20.03 -3.33 -37.81
CA ASP A 96 18.62 -3.05 -37.56
C ASP A 96 17.88 -2.73 -38.87
N THR A 97 16.79 -3.45 -39.12
CA THR A 97 15.82 -3.08 -40.16
C THR A 97 15.02 -1.85 -39.73
N GLU A 98 14.46 -1.12 -40.70
CA GLU A 98 13.58 0.03 -40.42
C GLU A 98 12.38 -0.37 -39.53
N GLU A 99 11.86 -1.58 -39.72
CA GLU A 99 10.79 -2.15 -38.90
C GLU A 99 11.24 -2.40 -37.45
N SER A 100 12.43 -2.97 -37.24
CA SER A 100 13.03 -3.14 -35.89
C SER A 100 13.16 -1.80 -35.17
N LEU A 101 13.66 -0.77 -35.88
CA LEU A 101 13.79 0.58 -35.32
C LEU A 101 12.43 1.19 -34.94
N ASN A 102 11.41 1.00 -35.77
CA ASN A 102 10.06 1.48 -35.48
C ASN A 102 9.45 0.77 -34.27
N ILE A 103 9.68 -0.53 -34.11
CA ILE A 103 9.28 -1.28 -32.91
C ILE A 103 9.99 -0.73 -31.67
N LYS A 104 11.32 -0.55 -31.71
CA LYS A 104 12.09 0.02 -30.59
C LYS A 104 11.58 1.41 -30.20
N LYS A 105 11.29 2.28 -31.18
CA LYS A 105 10.69 3.60 -30.94
C LYS A 105 9.31 3.49 -30.29
N HIS A 106 8.46 2.58 -30.76
CA HIS A 106 7.14 2.37 -30.18
C HIS A 106 7.22 1.86 -28.73
N ILE A 107 8.10 0.89 -28.46
CA ILE A 107 8.38 0.40 -27.11
C ILE A 107 8.89 1.53 -26.21
N SER A 108 9.84 2.33 -26.69
CA SER A 108 10.37 3.46 -25.95
C SER A 108 9.28 4.47 -25.62
N LYS A 109 8.37 4.77 -26.56
CA LYS A 109 7.25 5.69 -26.32
C LYS A 109 6.29 5.10 -25.29
N GLN A 110 5.93 3.83 -25.41
CA GLN A 110 5.05 3.16 -24.44
C GLN A 110 5.67 3.12 -23.04
N ALA A 111 6.98 2.86 -22.95
CA ALA A 111 7.73 2.83 -21.70
C ALA A 111 7.78 4.22 -21.03
N PHE A 112 7.91 5.28 -21.83
CA PHE A 112 7.83 6.64 -21.32
C PHE A 112 6.47 6.93 -20.68
N GLU A 113 5.37 6.74 -21.42
CA GLU A 113 4.00 6.95 -20.91
C GLU A 113 3.73 6.13 -19.64
N PHE A 114 4.18 4.87 -19.63
CA PHE A 114 4.02 3.98 -18.48
C PHE A 114 4.90 4.38 -17.29
N SER A 115 6.10 4.91 -17.53
CA SER A 115 6.97 5.41 -16.45
C SER A 115 6.39 6.66 -15.79
N GLU A 116 5.77 7.56 -16.56
CA GLU A 116 5.07 8.73 -16.03
C GLU A 116 3.83 8.31 -15.25
N TYR A 117 3.10 7.30 -15.73
CA TYR A 117 1.97 6.72 -15.01
C TYR A 117 2.40 6.10 -13.67
N TYR A 118 3.51 5.36 -13.65
CA TYR A 118 4.07 4.79 -12.43
C TYR A 118 4.50 5.86 -11.43
N LYS A 119 5.19 6.93 -11.89
CA LYS A 119 5.52 8.09 -11.04
C LYS A 119 4.28 8.75 -10.48
N TRP A 120 3.25 8.94 -11.29
CA TRP A 120 1.98 9.50 -10.86
C TRP A 120 1.29 8.66 -9.78
N LEU A 121 1.29 7.32 -9.90
CA LEU A 121 0.79 6.43 -8.86
C LEU A 121 1.61 6.53 -7.57
N ILE A 122 2.93 6.61 -7.67
CA ILE A 122 3.82 6.84 -6.52
C ILE A 122 3.52 8.19 -5.88
N GLU A 123 3.25 9.24 -6.66
CA GLU A 123 2.84 10.53 -6.15
C GLU A 123 1.46 10.50 -5.52
N LEU A 124 0.53 9.67 -6.00
CA LEU A 124 -0.77 9.44 -5.36
C LEU A 124 -0.65 8.69 -4.02
N ASP A 125 0.27 7.74 -3.95
CA ASP A 125 0.59 6.99 -2.73
C ASP A 125 1.33 7.86 -1.69
N ASN A 126 2.25 8.70 -2.18
CA ASN A 126 3.06 9.62 -1.37
C ASN A 126 2.46 11.01 -1.19
N THR A 127 1.36 11.34 -1.87
CA THR A 127 0.65 12.58 -1.55
C THR A 127 0.33 12.40 -0.09
N PRO A 128 0.75 13.31 0.83
CA PRO A 128 0.34 13.21 2.20
C PRO A 128 -1.17 13.15 2.12
N GLN A 129 -1.73 11.95 2.35
CA GLN A 129 -3.16 11.77 2.48
C GLN A 129 -3.57 12.96 3.30
N LYS A 130 -4.49 13.80 2.79
CA LYS A 130 -5.15 14.84 3.58
C LYS A 130 -5.27 14.25 4.98
N THR A 131 -4.37 14.67 5.89
CA THR A 131 -3.97 13.82 7.03
C THR A 131 -5.23 13.20 7.55
N SER A 132 -5.42 11.89 7.38
CA SER A 132 -6.70 11.24 7.72
C SER A 132 -6.99 11.70 9.12
N LYS A 133 -7.96 12.63 9.29
CA LYS A 133 -8.00 13.65 10.37
C LYS A 133 -7.11 13.23 11.53
N LYS A 134 -5.87 13.76 11.61
CA LYS A 134 -4.88 13.57 12.69
C LYS A 134 -5.52 12.78 13.83
N SER A 135 -5.39 11.43 13.87
CA SER A 135 -6.39 10.55 14.50
C SER A 135 -6.99 11.23 15.74
N THR A 136 -8.28 11.55 15.70
CA THR A 136 -8.97 12.29 16.79
C THR A 136 -8.97 11.53 18.12
N LEU A 137 -8.30 10.39 18.17
CA LEU A 137 -8.12 9.60 19.37
C LEU A 137 -7.42 10.44 20.43
N THR A 138 -8.11 10.59 21.56
CA THR A 138 -7.55 11.18 22.77
C THR A 138 -6.39 10.31 23.28
N HIS A 139 -5.57 10.86 24.18
CA HIS A 139 -4.48 10.11 24.82
C HIS A 139 -4.98 8.75 25.37
N LYS A 140 -6.10 8.77 26.09
CA LYS A 140 -6.72 7.60 26.70
C LYS A 140 -7.11 6.54 25.66
N GLN A 141 -7.71 6.97 24.55
CA GLN A 141 -8.12 6.09 23.46
C GLN A 141 -6.93 5.45 22.75
N LYS A 142 -5.82 6.18 22.59
CA LYS A 142 -4.58 5.61 22.02
C LYS A 142 -3.97 4.55 22.92
N LEU A 143 -3.92 4.79 24.23
CA LEU A 143 -3.43 3.80 25.20
C LEU A 143 -4.31 2.56 25.23
N LEU A 144 -5.64 2.72 25.16
CA LEU A 144 -6.57 1.59 25.06
C LEU A 144 -6.38 0.80 23.77
N ALA A 145 -6.23 1.47 22.64
CA ALA A 145 -5.98 0.79 21.37
C ALA A 145 -4.71 -0.08 21.45
N LEU A 146 -3.62 0.45 22.01
CA LEU A 146 -2.40 -0.32 22.24
C LEU A 146 -2.62 -1.51 23.17
N HIS A 147 -3.39 -1.32 24.24
CA HIS A 147 -3.74 -2.42 25.15
C HIS A 147 -4.45 -3.57 24.44
N TYR A 148 -5.48 -3.26 23.63
CA TYR A 148 -6.22 -4.26 22.87
C TYR A 148 -5.41 -4.92 21.74
N LEU A 149 -4.39 -4.24 21.21
CA LEU A 149 -3.38 -4.84 20.32
C LEU A 149 -2.43 -5.82 21.03
N GLY A 150 -2.55 -5.98 22.35
CA GLY A 150 -1.76 -6.94 23.13
C GLY A 150 -0.64 -6.31 23.95
N LEU A 151 -0.58 -4.98 24.06
CA LEU A 151 0.35 -4.34 24.99
C LEU A 151 -0.07 -4.62 26.44
N ASP A 152 0.73 -5.42 27.15
CA ASP A 152 0.57 -5.70 28.58
C ASP A 152 1.71 -5.06 29.39
N LEU A 153 1.36 -4.03 30.16
CA LEU A 153 2.29 -3.24 30.98
C LEU A 153 2.28 -3.64 32.45
N ARG A 154 1.43 -4.58 32.88
CA ARG A 154 1.22 -4.90 34.31
C ARG A 154 2.48 -5.36 35.04
N ARG A 155 3.43 -5.95 34.30
CA ARG A 155 4.70 -6.47 34.84
C ARG A 155 5.82 -5.44 34.86
N TYR A 156 5.61 -4.26 34.28
CA TYR A 156 6.64 -3.25 34.11
C TYR A 156 6.39 -2.04 34.99
N ASP A 157 7.47 -1.35 35.34
CA ASP A 157 7.39 -0.12 36.10
C ASP A 157 6.73 1.00 35.27
N ASN A 158 5.70 1.64 35.83
CA ASN A 158 4.90 2.66 35.12
C ASN A 158 5.73 3.86 34.64
N ILE A 159 6.79 4.24 35.37
CA ILE A 159 7.67 5.35 34.98
C ILE A 159 8.47 4.95 33.75
N LYS A 160 9.09 3.77 33.75
CA LYS A 160 9.84 3.25 32.61
C LYS A 160 8.93 3.05 31.40
N SER A 161 7.77 2.42 31.60
CA SER A 161 6.77 2.22 30.54
C SER A 161 6.31 3.54 29.92
N ALA A 162 6.04 4.56 30.73
CA ALA A 162 5.62 5.87 30.24
C ALA A 162 6.72 6.58 29.43
N LYS A 163 8.00 6.46 29.81
CA LYS A 163 9.12 7.02 29.02
C LYS A 163 9.24 6.38 27.63
N ILE A 164 8.93 5.09 27.50
CA ILE A 164 8.94 4.40 26.21
C ILE A 164 7.70 4.74 25.39
N LEU A 165 6.54 4.86 26.04
CA LEU A 165 5.28 5.14 25.36
C LEU A 165 5.12 6.59 24.91
N GLU A 166 5.69 7.55 25.64
CA GLU A 166 5.66 8.98 25.31
C GLU A 166 5.99 9.25 23.82
N PRO A 167 7.15 8.82 23.29
CA PRO A 167 7.49 9.04 21.88
C PRO A 167 6.62 8.24 20.91
N ILE A 168 6.10 7.08 21.31
CA ILE A 168 5.27 6.22 20.44
C ILE A 168 3.88 6.85 20.24
N ILE A 169 3.28 7.36 21.31
CA ILE A 169 1.91 7.88 21.31
C ILE A 169 1.90 9.38 20.92
N GLY A 170 3.05 10.04 21.02
CA GLY A 170 3.23 11.47 20.78
C GLY A 170 2.47 12.31 21.80
N GLN A 171 2.54 11.94 23.08
CA GLN A 171 1.84 12.59 24.19
C GLN A 171 2.75 12.77 25.39
N ASN A 172 2.40 13.66 26.33
CA ASN A 172 3.25 13.99 27.47
C ASN A 172 3.49 12.80 28.42
N PHE A 173 4.74 12.64 28.88
CA PHE A 173 5.16 11.62 29.84
C PHE A 173 4.30 11.58 31.12
N GLY A 174 4.02 12.75 31.72
CA GLY A 174 3.27 12.86 32.97
C GLY A 174 1.84 12.34 32.85
N ASP A 175 1.17 12.65 31.74
CA ASP A 175 -0.18 12.15 31.46
C ASP A 175 -0.16 10.65 31.16
N THR A 176 0.84 10.19 30.38
CA THR A 176 1.00 8.77 30.04
C THR A 176 1.18 7.94 31.31
N ARG A 177 2.08 8.38 32.21
CA ARG A 177 2.35 7.73 33.50
C ARG A 177 1.09 7.63 34.36
N LYS A 178 0.29 8.69 34.44
CA LYS A 178 -0.94 8.71 35.23
C LYS A 178 -2.01 7.78 34.66
N GLN A 179 -2.07 7.63 33.35
CA GLN A 179 -3.12 6.85 32.67
C GLN A 179 -2.85 5.34 32.62
N ILE A 180 -1.59 4.90 32.61
CA ILE A 180 -1.22 3.47 32.54
C ILE A 180 -1.94 2.60 33.59
N PRO A 181 -1.99 2.95 34.89
CA PRO A 181 -2.70 2.14 35.88
C PRO A 181 -4.18 1.93 35.57
N PHE A 182 -4.83 2.92 34.96
CA PHE A 182 -6.26 2.87 34.63
C PHE A 182 -6.58 2.02 33.39
N LEU A 183 -5.56 1.51 32.67
CA LEU A 183 -5.77 0.52 31.60
C LEU A 183 -6.19 -0.85 32.14
N TYR A 184 -5.81 -1.17 33.38
CA TYR A 184 -6.00 -2.50 33.95
C TYR A 184 -6.94 -2.52 35.16
N GLY A 185 -7.27 -1.36 35.73
CA GLY A 185 -8.20 -1.23 36.84
C GLY A 185 -9.65 -1.08 36.39
N ASN A 186 -10.59 -1.31 37.31
CA ASN A 186 -12.03 -1.08 37.11
C ASN A 186 -12.40 0.41 37.23
N ASN A 187 -11.51 1.32 36.84
CA ASN A 187 -11.70 2.74 37.05
C ASN A 187 -12.09 3.42 35.73
N ASP A 188 -13.14 4.21 35.78
CA ASP A 188 -13.84 4.75 34.59
C ASP A 188 -13.05 5.84 33.86
N GLU A 189 -11.85 6.19 34.33
CA GLU A 189 -11.14 7.32 33.74
C GLU A 189 -10.65 7.02 32.31
N VAL A 190 -10.16 5.80 32.06
CA VAL A 190 -9.64 5.37 30.76
C VAL A 190 -10.61 4.38 30.12
N ARG A 191 -10.99 3.30 30.80
CA ARG A 191 -11.95 2.27 30.32
C ARG A 191 -13.42 2.67 30.50
N ASN A 192 -13.80 3.92 30.20
CA ASN A 192 -15.22 4.27 30.12
C ASN A 192 -15.82 3.89 28.78
N GLN A 193 -17.15 3.85 28.75
CA GLN A 193 -17.96 3.58 27.58
C GLN A 193 -17.57 4.45 26.38
N ASP A 194 -17.48 5.78 26.54
CA ASP A 194 -17.16 6.71 25.44
C ASP A 194 -15.82 6.37 24.75
N ASN A 195 -14.78 6.07 25.56
CA ASN A 195 -13.48 5.69 25.03
C ASN A 195 -13.51 4.33 24.35
N LEU A 196 -14.19 3.34 24.95
CA LEU A 196 -14.29 2.00 24.38
C LEU A 196 -15.10 1.99 23.09
N GLU A 197 -16.19 2.75 22.98
CA GLU A 197 -16.98 2.88 21.75
C GLU A 197 -16.15 3.48 20.62
N LYS A 198 -15.29 4.47 20.93
CA LYS A 198 -14.38 5.04 19.92
C LYS A 198 -13.29 4.08 19.50
N VAL A 199 -12.75 3.30 20.43
CA VAL A 199 -11.75 2.27 20.13
C VAL A 199 -12.39 1.11 19.36
N LEU A 200 -13.62 0.70 19.68
CA LEU A 200 -14.39 -0.29 18.95
C LEU A 200 -14.56 0.12 17.47
N GLN A 201 -15.02 1.35 17.24
CA GLN A 201 -15.14 1.90 15.88
C GLN A 201 -13.81 1.87 15.11
N LEU A 202 -12.68 2.06 15.80
CA LEU A 202 -11.36 1.98 15.17
C LEU A 202 -11.04 0.56 14.69
N PHE A 203 -11.26 -0.44 15.55
CA PHE A 203 -10.95 -1.84 15.23
C PHE A 203 -11.93 -2.46 14.23
N ASP A 204 -13.23 -2.12 14.31
CA ASP A 204 -14.24 -2.54 13.34
C ASP A 204 -13.89 -2.07 11.92
N ASN A 205 -13.55 -0.78 11.77
CA ASN A 205 -13.18 -0.21 10.47
C ASN A 205 -11.87 -0.78 9.90
N ALA A 206 -10.99 -1.27 10.77
CA ALA A 206 -9.72 -1.88 10.39
C ALA A 206 -9.81 -3.39 10.13
N GLY A 207 -10.99 -4.02 10.36
CA GLY A 207 -11.21 -5.44 10.12
C GLY A 207 -10.65 -6.37 11.21
N PHE A 208 -10.44 -5.87 12.43
CA PHE A 208 -9.99 -6.69 13.57
C PHE A 208 -11.19 -7.25 14.36
N GLU A 209 -11.94 -8.15 13.74
CA GLU A 209 -13.21 -8.70 14.26
C GLU A 209 -13.05 -9.30 15.68
N GLU A 210 -12.03 -10.12 15.91
CA GLU A 210 -11.79 -10.74 17.23
C GLU A 210 -11.52 -9.73 18.35
N ILE A 211 -10.86 -8.61 18.03
CA ILE A 211 -10.57 -7.57 19.01
C ILE A 211 -11.82 -6.72 19.25
N ALA A 212 -12.56 -6.41 18.19
CA ALA A 212 -13.81 -5.68 18.29
C ALA A 212 -14.83 -6.42 19.17
N ASP A 213 -14.96 -7.74 19.02
CA ASP A 213 -15.86 -8.53 19.86
C ASP A 213 -15.44 -8.52 21.33
N LYS A 214 -14.13 -8.60 21.63
CA LYS A 214 -13.63 -8.42 23.01
C LYS A 214 -13.97 -7.05 23.58
N ILE A 215 -13.87 -5.98 22.78
CA ILE A 215 -14.22 -4.64 23.23
C ILE A 215 -15.73 -4.54 23.50
N LYS A 216 -16.59 -5.15 22.68
CA LYS A 216 -18.04 -5.20 22.90
C LYS A 216 -18.37 -5.89 24.23
N GLU A 217 -17.77 -7.05 24.50
CA GLU A 217 -17.94 -7.75 25.78
C GLU A 217 -17.53 -6.86 26.98
N ASP A 218 -16.45 -6.09 26.84
CA ASP A 218 -16.00 -5.20 27.90
C ASP A 218 -16.93 -3.98 28.08
N ILE A 219 -17.55 -3.47 27.02
CA ILE A 219 -18.58 -2.43 27.10
C ILE A 219 -19.82 -2.95 27.84
N GLU A 220 -20.23 -4.20 27.58
CA GLU A 220 -21.37 -4.81 28.26
C GLU A 220 -21.16 -4.98 29.76
N LYS A 221 -19.92 -5.24 30.19
CA LYS A 221 -19.56 -5.38 31.63
C LYS A 221 -19.56 -4.06 32.40
N ILE A 222 -19.58 -2.92 31.71
CA ILE A 222 -19.61 -1.58 32.33
C ILE A 222 -21.04 -1.10 32.59
N LYS A 223 -22.04 -1.66 31.88
CA LYS A 223 -23.46 -1.39 32.10
C LYS A 223 -23.98 -2.09 33.36
#